data_AF-A0A1Q9VVG0-F1
#
_entry.id   AF-A0A1Q9VVG0-F1
#
_cell.length_a   1.000
_cell.length_b   1.000
_cell.length_c   1.000
_cell.angle_alpha   90.00
_cell.angle_beta   90.00
_cell.angle_gamma   90.00
#
_symmetry.space_group_name_H-M   'P 1'
#
loop_
_entity.id
_entity.type
_entity.pdbx_description
1 polymer ?
#
loop_
_entity_poly.entity_id
_entity_poly.type
_entity_poly.pdbx_seq_one_letter_code
_entity_poly.pdbx_strand_id
1 'polypeptide(L)'
;MPTVKPRHAITETESVARALAVARRRWPGEPATKLLTHLIEEGASAVEREEADDRADHRRAVAALTTLGDYYPDGYLDDVRAGWDE
;
A
#
# COMPACT_ATOMS: atom_id res chain seq x y z
N MET A 1 15.47 17.81 29.58
CA MET A 1 15.41 17.91 28.10
C MET A 1 14.14 17.25 27.60
N PRO A 2 13.04 18.00 27.39
CA PRO A 2 11.90 17.46 26.65
C PRO A 2 12.32 17.33 25.19
N THR A 3 12.34 16.11 24.66
CA THR A 3 12.50 15.88 23.23
C THR A 3 11.24 16.39 22.53
N VAL A 4 11.40 17.14 21.43
CA VAL A 4 10.28 17.68 20.62
C VAL A 4 9.43 16.57 20.00
N LYS A 5 10.00 15.38 19.80
CA LYS A 5 9.31 14.22 19.22
C LYS A 5 8.36 13.58 20.23
N PRO A 6 7.12 13.22 19.81
CA PRO A 6 6.20 12.42 20.62
C PRO A 6 6.83 11.10 21.08
N ARG A 7 6.45 10.65 22.27
CA ARG A 7 6.81 9.31 22.78
C ARG A 7 5.61 8.40 22.62
N HIS A 8 5.82 7.25 22.00
CA HIS A 8 4.82 6.19 21.89
C HIS A 8 5.23 5.06 22.85
N ALA A 9 4.50 4.92 23.96
CA ALA A 9 4.73 3.83 24.90
C ALA A 9 4.09 2.55 24.36
N ILE A 10 4.83 1.45 24.40
CA ILE A 10 4.36 0.12 24.01
C ILE A 10 4.47 -0.79 25.21
N THR A 11 3.35 -1.41 25.60
CA THR A 11 3.34 -2.47 26.61
C THR A 11 3.71 -3.79 25.95
N GLU A 12 4.65 -4.53 26.54
CA GLU A 12 5.02 -5.85 26.05
C GLU A 12 3.92 -6.87 26.38
N THR A 13 3.03 -7.07 25.41
CA THR A 13 2.06 -8.17 25.39
C THR A 13 2.71 -9.44 24.83
N GLU A 14 2.01 -10.58 24.88
CA GLU A 14 2.50 -11.82 24.28
C GLU A 14 2.77 -11.68 22.76
N SER A 15 1.95 -10.90 22.05
CA SER A 15 2.16 -10.63 20.62
C SER A 15 3.42 -9.81 20.37
N VAL A 16 3.70 -8.80 21.21
CA VAL A 16 4.93 -8.00 21.13
C VAL A 16 6.15 -8.86 21.48
N ALA A 17 6.07 -9.71 22.51
CA ALA A 17 7.14 -10.62 22.88
C ALA A 17 7.48 -11.61 21.73
N ARG A 18 6.44 -12.13 21.06
CA ARG A 18 6.59 -12.98 19.87
C ARG A 18 7.24 -12.22 18.72
N ALA A 19 6.81 -11.00 18.43
CA ALA A 19 7.39 -10.17 17.39
C ALA A 19 8.87 -9.86 17.67
N LEU A 20 9.22 -9.56 18.91
CA LEU A 20 10.61 -9.38 19.35
C LEU A 20 11.44 -10.65 19.20
N ALA A 21 10.87 -11.83 19.47
CA ALA A 21 11.55 -13.11 19.26
C ALA A 21 11.82 -13.37 17.77
N VAL A 22 10.92 -12.97 16.89
CA VAL A 22 11.13 -13.00 15.43
C VAL A 22 12.25 -12.02 15.05
N ALA A 23 12.17 -10.78 15.51
CA ALA A 23 13.15 -9.73 15.23
C ALA A 23 14.56 -10.13 15.68
N ARG A 24 14.71 -10.75 16.86
CA ARG A 24 16.01 -11.24 17.36
C ARG A 24 16.68 -12.26 16.45
N ARG A 25 15.92 -13.04 15.67
CA ARG A 25 16.51 -13.98 14.70
C ARG A 25 17.09 -13.25 13.49
N ARG A 26 16.50 -12.11 13.11
CA ARG A 26 16.94 -11.29 11.97
C ARG A 26 18.03 -10.28 12.36
N TRP A 27 17.93 -9.68 13.54
CA TRP A 27 18.89 -8.72 14.11
C TRP A 27 19.39 -9.21 15.48
N PRO A 28 20.30 -10.19 15.50
CA PRO A 28 20.78 -10.77 16.76
C PRO A 28 21.62 -9.77 17.56
N GLY A 29 21.49 -9.81 18.89
CA GLY A 29 22.29 -8.99 19.82
C GLY A 29 21.80 -7.56 20.03
N GLU A 30 20.74 -7.14 19.33
CA GLU A 30 20.18 -5.80 19.52
C GLU A 30 19.20 -5.70 20.69
N PRO A 31 19.14 -4.54 21.37
CA PRO A 31 18.17 -4.30 22.43
C PRO A 31 16.74 -4.20 21.87
N ALA A 32 15.75 -4.57 22.68
CA ALA A 32 14.34 -4.59 22.30
C ALA A 32 13.85 -3.28 21.67
N THR A 33 14.30 -2.12 22.16
CA THR A 33 13.93 -0.82 21.59
C THR A 33 14.35 -0.65 20.13
N LYS A 34 15.55 -1.11 19.75
CA LYS A 34 16.00 -1.06 18.35
C LYS A 34 15.24 -2.05 17.49
N LEU A 35 14.98 -3.25 18.03
CA LEU A 35 14.17 -4.26 17.36
C LEU A 35 12.75 -3.74 17.07
N LEU A 36 12.14 -3.01 18.01
CA LEU A 36 10.83 -2.36 17.79
C LEU A 36 10.92 -1.32 16.66
N THR A 37 11.98 -0.52 16.61
CA THR A 37 12.19 0.43 15.52
C THR A 37 12.28 -0.28 14.17
N HIS A 38 13.11 -1.34 14.06
CA HIS A 38 13.21 -2.13 12.83
C HIS A 38 11.88 -2.75 12.41
N LEU A 39 11.11 -3.29 13.36
CA LEU A 39 9.80 -3.87 13.08
C LEU A 39 8.80 -2.81 12.58
N ILE A 40 8.85 -1.59 13.11
CA ILE A 40 7.99 -0.48 12.66
C ILE A 40 8.37 -0.07 11.22
N GLU A 41 9.65 0.05 10.92
CA GLU A 41 10.14 0.42 9.58
C GLU A 41 9.82 -0.64 8.52
N GLU A 42 10.04 -1.92 8.85
CA GLU A 42 9.71 -3.04 7.97
C GLU A 42 8.18 -3.18 7.79
N GLY A 43 7.41 -2.92 8.85
CA GLY A 43 5.95 -2.88 8.80
C GLY A 43 5.42 -1.76 7.90
N ALA A 44 5.96 -0.55 8.03
CA ALA A 44 5.62 0.57 7.14
C ALA A 44 5.94 0.24 5.68
N SER A 45 7.13 -0.31 5.43
CA SER A 45 7.55 -0.72 4.08
C SER A 45 6.64 -1.81 3.49
N ALA A 46 6.11 -2.72 4.32
CA ALA A 46 5.18 -3.75 3.88
C ALA A 46 3.83 -3.16 3.45
N VAL A 47 3.27 -2.26 4.27
CA VAL A 47 2.01 -1.56 3.96
C VAL A 47 2.14 -0.73 2.69
N GLU A 48 3.25 0.02 2.52
CA GLU A 48 3.48 0.83 1.32
C GLU A 48 3.58 -0.01 0.04
N ARG A 49 4.15 -1.21 0.12
CA ARG A 49 4.22 -2.16 -1.01
C ARG A 49 2.84 -2.71 -1.36
N GLU A 50 2.06 -3.14 -0.36
CA GLU A 50 0.69 -3.63 -0.57
C GLU A 50 -0.16 -2.55 -1.27
N GLU A 51 -0.12 -1.31 -0.80
CA GLU A 51 -0.84 -0.21 -1.47
C GLU A 51 -0.33 0.07 -2.88
N ALA A 52 0.98 -0.06 -3.13
CA ALA A 52 1.54 0.15 -4.46
C ALA A 52 1.07 -0.93 -5.44
N ASP A 53 0.99 -2.17 -4.98
CA ASP A 53 0.48 -3.31 -5.74
C ASP A 53 -1.01 -3.15 -6.04
N ASP A 54 -1.83 -2.79 -5.03
CA ASP A 54 -3.26 -2.51 -5.22
C ASP A 54 -3.49 -1.38 -6.24
N ARG A 55 -2.70 -0.30 -6.16
CA ARG A 55 -2.75 0.80 -7.16
C ARG A 55 -2.33 0.33 -8.55
N ALA A 56 -1.35 -0.57 -8.65
CA ALA A 56 -0.94 -1.13 -9.92
C ALA A 56 -2.03 -2.02 -10.52
N ASP A 57 -2.67 -2.87 -9.71
CA ASP A 57 -3.80 -3.70 -10.11
C ASP A 57 -5.00 -2.88 -10.56
N HIS A 58 -5.37 -1.85 -9.79
CA HIS A 58 -6.43 -0.93 -10.18
C HIS A 58 -6.13 -0.27 -11.54
N ARG A 59 -4.91 0.24 -11.75
CA ARG A 59 -4.53 0.84 -13.03
C ARG A 59 -4.58 -0.16 -14.19
N ARG A 60 -4.14 -1.41 -13.98
CA ARG A 60 -4.24 -2.47 -14.98
C ARG A 60 -5.69 -2.78 -15.34
N ALA A 61 -6.57 -2.88 -14.35
CA ALA A 61 -7.99 -3.13 -14.55
C ALA A 61 -8.66 -2.00 -15.34
N VAL A 62 -8.37 -0.74 -15.00
CA VAL A 62 -8.88 0.43 -15.75
C VAL A 62 -8.35 0.43 -17.18
N ALA A 63 -7.06 0.20 -17.40
CA ALA A 63 -6.48 0.14 -18.74
C ALA A 63 -7.10 -0.99 -19.59
N ALA A 64 -7.39 -2.15 -19.00
CA ALA A 64 -8.09 -3.24 -19.68
C ALA A 64 -9.51 -2.86 -20.11
N LEU A 65 -10.20 -1.95 -19.41
CA LEU A 65 -11.51 -1.45 -19.85
C LEU A 65 -11.40 -0.47 -21.01
N THR A 66 -10.28 0.25 -21.12
CA THR A 66 -10.08 1.23 -22.20
C THR A 66 -9.80 0.62 -23.57
N THR A 67 -9.60 -0.70 -23.67
CA THR A 67 -9.46 -1.39 -24.97
C THR A 67 -10.74 -1.33 -25.82
N LEU A 68 -11.88 -0.99 -25.21
CA LEU A 68 -13.12 -0.71 -25.94
C LEU A 68 -13.04 0.61 -26.73
N GLY A 69 -12.12 1.52 -26.40
CA GLY A 69 -11.92 2.78 -27.12
C GLY A 69 -11.55 2.59 -28.60
N ASP A 70 -10.89 1.47 -28.94
CA ASP A 70 -10.59 1.11 -30.33
C ASP A 70 -11.87 0.85 -31.16
N TYR A 71 -12.96 0.42 -30.49
CA TYR A 71 -14.25 0.15 -31.12
C TYR A 71 -15.20 1.36 -31.08
N TYR A 72 -14.91 2.35 -30.23
CA TYR A 72 -15.71 3.55 -30.01
C TYR A 72 -14.84 4.80 -30.13
N PRO A 73 -14.38 5.13 -31.35
CA PRO A 73 -13.49 6.27 -31.57
C PRO A 73 -14.17 7.61 -31.27
N ASP A 74 -13.37 8.66 -31.17
CA ASP A 74 -13.87 10.03 -31.01
C ASP A 74 -14.88 10.38 -32.13
N GLY A 75 -16.03 10.92 -31.75
CA GLY A 75 -17.13 11.22 -32.68
C GLY A 75 -18.09 10.07 -32.96
N TYR A 76 -17.79 8.83 -32.54
CA TYR A 76 -18.67 7.66 -32.75
C TYR A 76 -20.11 7.90 -32.25
N LEU A 77 -20.27 8.53 -31.09
CA LEU A 77 -21.59 8.82 -30.54
C LEU A 77 -22.35 9.88 -31.34
N ASP A 78 -21.64 10.83 -31.96
CA ASP A 78 -22.25 11.86 -32.76
C ASP A 78 -22.74 11.27 -34.10
N ASP A 79 -21.98 10.35 -34.70
CA ASP A 79 -22.39 9.57 -35.87
C ASP A 79 -23.62 8.70 -35.57
N VAL A 80 -23.64 8.02 -34.42
CA VAL A 80 -24.80 7.22 -33.99
C VAL A 80 -26.03 8.12 -33.79
N ARG A 81 -25.88 9.28 -33.15
CA ARG A 81 -26.99 10.23 -32.93
C ARG A 81 -27.53 10.81 -34.22
N ALA A 82 -26.67 11.17 -35.17
CA ALA A 82 -27.08 11.66 -36.48
C ALA A 82 -27.87 10.61 -37.29
N GLY A 83 -27.60 9.32 -37.06
CA GLY A 83 -28.38 8.23 -37.65
C GLY A 83 -29.75 7.97 -37.00
N TRP A 84 -30.05 8.67 -35.90
CA TRP A 84 -31.28 8.54 -35.11
C TRP A 84 -32.17 9.79 -35.22
N ASP A 85 -32.07 10.53 -36.32
CA ASP A 85 -33.04 11.59 -36.63
C ASP A 85 -34.41 10.95 -36.95
N GLU A 86 -35.36 11.14 -36.02
CA GLU A 86 -36.81 11.16 -36.30
C GLU A 86 -37.27 12.59 -36.59
#